data_AF-A0A3D0IDP7-F1
#
_entry.id   AF-A0A3D0IDP7-F1
#
_cell.length_a   1.000
_cell.length_b   1.000
_cell.length_c   1.000
_cell.angle_alpha   90.00
_cell.angle_beta   90.00
_cell.angle_gamma   90.00
#
_symmetry.space_group_name_H-M   'P 1'
#
loop_
_entity.id
_entity.type
_entity.pdbx_description
1 polymer ?
#
loop_
_entity_poly.entity_id
_entity_poly.type
_entity_poly.pdbx_seq_one_letter_code
_entity_poly.pdbx_strand_id
1 'polypeptide(L)'
;MAVRTVPQARGGDLRDLGGGGREDSLRFRLVLRVLLRCLPWLRAVRGHLLAILAAYAATALVLFPIGLVLFDIVWTRVLNGQPLTALEARILSVDPALGVTVPALSPELRHSIALEFVWFGAAMAAVATPLFIGLFYYQVWILQRINQLLRVELFGRIHTLSLRFHAESRVGDAIYRLY
;
A
#
# COMPACT_ATOMS: atom_id res chain seq x y z
N MET A 1 40.05 11.27 -46.52
CA MET A 1 39.83 11.69 -45.12
C MET A 1 38.41 11.29 -44.75
N ALA A 2 38.21 10.07 -44.22
CA ALA A 2 36.89 9.54 -43.93
C ALA A 2 36.59 9.71 -42.43
N VAL A 3 35.61 10.57 -42.12
CA VAL A 3 35.09 10.74 -40.76
C VAL A 3 34.32 9.47 -40.40
N ARG A 4 34.90 8.65 -39.53
CA ARG A 4 34.18 7.53 -38.89
C ARG A 4 33.11 8.12 -37.97
N THR A 5 31.86 8.03 -38.38
CA THR A 5 30.71 8.23 -37.50
C THR A 5 30.66 7.05 -36.52
N VAL A 6 31.01 7.32 -35.27
CA VAL A 6 30.79 6.38 -34.17
C VAL A 6 29.28 6.25 -33.98
N PRO A 7 28.69 5.04 -34.10
CA PRO A 7 27.27 4.86 -33.81
C PRO A 7 27.08 5.08 -32.31
N GLN A 8 26.37 6.15 -31.93
CA GLN A 8 25.92 6.37 -30.56
C GLN A 8 24.99 5.22 -30.18
N ALA A 9 25.49 4.33 -29.33
CA ALA A 9 24.70 3.25 -28.77
C ALA A 9 23.53 3.86 -27.98
N ARG A 10 22.30 3.56 -28.44
CA ARG A 10 21.03 3.92 -27.82
C ARG A 10 20.84 3.23 -26.47
N GLY A 11 21.55 3.71 -25.46
CA GLY A 11 21.30 3.42 -24.06
C GLY A 11 21.32 4.74 -23.33
N GLY A 12 20.18 5.44 -23.24
CA GLY A 12 20.08 6.75 -22.61
C GLY A 12 20.81 6.76 -21.27
N ASP A 13 21.87 7.57 -21.22
CA ASP A 13 22.73 7.72 -20.05
C ASP A 13 21.93 8.45 -18.98
N LEU A 14 22.06 8.03 -17.73
CA LEU A 14 21.35 8.65 -16.60
C LEU A 14 21.78 10.11 -16.39
N ARG A 15 22.89 10.52 -17.03
CA ARG A 15 23.44 11.87 -17.03
C ARG A 15 22.63 12.88 -17.83
N ASP A 16 21.79 12.41 -18.76
CA ASP A 16 21.00 13.28 -19.65
C ASP A 16 19.60 13.61 -19.07
N LEU A 17 19.32 13.15 -17.84
CA LEU A 17 18.05 13.37 -17.14
C LEU A 17 18.08 14.68 -16.34
N GLY A 18 16.97 15.42 -16.31
CA GLY A 18 16.79 16.70 -15.60
C GLY A 18 16.95 17.95 -16.47
N GLY A 19 17.06 17.80 -17.79
CA GLY A 19 17.16 18.89 -18.77
C GLY A 19 15.82 19.41 -19.30
N GLY A 20 14.68 18.82 -18.91
CA GLY A 20 13.33 19.26 -19.31
C GLY A 20 12.93 18.92 -20.76
N GLY A 21 13.71 18.10 -21.46
CA GLY A 21 13.45 17.68 -22.85
C GLY A 21 12.53 16.46 -22.99
N ARG A 22 12.19 16.07 -24.22
CA ARG A 22 11.39 14.83 -24.49
C ARG A 22 12.08 13.55 -24.00
N GLU A 23 13.39 13.57 -23.79
CA GLU A 23 14.16 12.46 -23.21
C GLU A 23 13.96 12.31 -21.68
N ASP A 24 13.46 13.35 -21.01
CA ASP A 24 13.01 13.35 -19.61
C ASP A 24 11.59 12.79 -19.44
N SER A 25 10.96 12.34 -20.54
CA SER A 25 9.71 11.58 -20.41
C SER A 25 9.98 10.34 -19.57
N LEU A 26 9.31 10.27 -18.40
CA LEU A 26 9.38 9.18 -17.43
C LEU A 26 8.91 7.87 -18.07
N ARG A 27 9.74 7.29 -18.93
CA ARG A 27 9.52 5.99 -19.52
C ARG A 27 9.53 4.98 -18.38
N PHE A 28 8.49 4.16 -18.29
CA PHE A 28 8.36 3.10 -17.29
C PHE A 28 9.64 2.25 -17.14
N ARG A 29 10.33 1.98 -18.26
CA ARG A 29 11.61 1.26 -18.28
C ARG A 29 12.73 1.96 -17.51
N LEU A 30 12.76 3.30 -17.56
CA LEU A 30 13.74 4.11 -16.84
C LEU A 30 13.45 4.10 -15.33
N VAL A 31 12.18 4.30 -14.95
CA VAL A 31 11.73 4.22 -13.55
C VAL A 31 12.07 2.85 -12.96
N LEU A 32 11.78 1.76 -13.68
CA LEU A 32 12.10 0.41 -13.25
C LEU A 32 13.61 0.19 -13.11
N ARG A 33 14.42 0.70 -14.04
CA ARG A 33 15.89 0.60 -13.98
C ARG A 33 16.45 1.32 -12.76
N VAL A 34 15.93 2.50 -12.42
CA VAL A 34 16.32 3.27 -11.24
C VAL A 34 15.92 2.52 -9.96
N LEU A 35 14.67 2.04 -9.87
CA LEU A 35 14.19 1.24 -8.74
C LEU A 35 15.05 -0.02 -8.51
N LEU A 36 15.37 -0.76 -9.58
CA LEU A 36 16.22 -1.95 -9.50
C LEU A 36 17.65 -1.61 -9.06
N ARG A 37 18.16 -0.41 -9.38
CA ARG A 37 19.48 0.06 -8.93
C ARG A 37 19.50 0.46 -7.45
N CYS A 38 18.35 0.87 -6.89
CA CYS A 38 18.18 1.16 -5.47
C CYS A 38 17.90 -0.09 -4.61
N LEU A 39 17.55 -1.22 -5.24
CA LEU A 39 17.22 -2.49 -4.58
C LEU A 39 18.29 -3.00 -3.58
N PRO A 40 19.60 -2.90 -3.86
CA PRO A 40 20.63 -3.30 -2.90
C PRO A 40 20.57 -2.51 -1.59
N TRP A 41 20.18 -1.25 -1.63
CA TRP A 41 20.05 -0.39 -0.44
C TRP A 41 18.78 -0.68 0.35
N LEU A 42 17.71 -1.10 -0.33
CA LEU A 42 16.49 -1.60 0.31
C LEU A 42 16.71 -2.91 1.10
N ARG A 43 17.81 -3.65 0.86
CA ARG A 43 18.14 -4.87 1.63
C ARG A 43 18.27 -4.60 3.13
N ALA A 44 18.72 -3.40 3.52
CA ALA A 44 18.84 -3.01 4.92
C ALA A 44 17.49 -2.98 5.66
N VAL A 45 16.38 -2.76 4.93
CA VAL A 45 15.01 -2.68 5.49
C VAL A 45 14.11 -3.83 5.07
N ARG A 46 14.66 -4.89 4.42
CA ARG A 46 13.89 -6.02 3.88
C ARG A 46 12.97 -6.68 4.92
N GLY A 47 13.42 -6.79 6.17
CA GLY A 47 12.63 -7.37 7.25
C GLY A 47 11.37 -6.56 7.54
N HIS A 48 11.47 -5.23 7.55
CA HIS A 48 10.33 -4.35 7.76
C HIS A 48 9.36 -4.36 6.57
N LEU A 49 9.89 -4.44 5.33
CA LEU A 49 9.08 -4.56 4.13
C LEU A 49 8.30 -5.88 4.08
N LEU A 50 8.94 -6.99 4.44
CA LEU A 50 8.26 -8.28 4.55
C LEU A 50 7.24 -8.28 5.69
N ALA A 51 7.58 -7.70 6.84
CA ALA A 51 6.68 -7.61 7.98
C ALA A 51 5.43 -6.79 7.65
N ILE A 52 5.56 -5.63 7.01
CA ILE A 52 4.40 -4.82 6.65
C ILE A 52 3.54 -5.46 5.57
N LEU A 53 4.16 -6.12 4.59
CA LEU A 53 3.44 -6.89 3.58
C LEU A 53 2.64 -8.04 4.22
N ALA A 54 3.28 -8.80 5.11
CA ALA A 54 2.64 -9.87 5.85
C ALA A 54 1.50 -9.35 6.74
N ALA A 55 1.69 -8.19 7.39
CA ALA A 55 0.66 -7.58 8.23
C ALA A 55 -0.57 -7.13 7.43
N TYR A 56 -0.37 -6.50 6.27
CA TYR A 56 -1.49 -6.16 5.37
C TYR A 56 -2.18 -7.41 4.81
N ALA A 57 -1.41 -8.43 4.41
CA ALA A 57 -1.96 -9.68 3.92
C ALA A 57 -2.78 -10.40 5.01
N ALA A 58 -2.29 -10.46 6.25
CA ALA A 58 -3.01 -11.03 7.38
C ALA A 58 -4.28 -10.23 7.70
N THR A 59 -4.19 -8.89 7.70
CA THR A 59 -5.35 -8.00 7.93
C THR A 59 -6.41 -8.22 6.85
N ALA A 60 -6.01 -8.32 5.57
CA ALA A 60 -6.92 -8.60 4.47
C ALA A 60 -7.53 -10.00 4.61
N LEU A 61 -6.73 -11.02 4.90
CA LEU A 61 -7.20 -12.40 5.08
C LEU A 61 -8.27 -12.53 6.16
N VAL A 62 -8.17 -11.75 7.23
CA VAL A 62 -9.14 -11.78 8.34
C VAL A 62 -10.35 -10.89 8.05
N LEU A 63 -10.14 -9.63 7.68
CA LEU A 63 -11.24 -8.66 7.56
C LEU A 63 -12.07 -8.84 6.28
N PHE A 64 -11.47 -9.36 5.21
CA PHE A 64 -12.18 -9.51 3.93
C PHE A 64 -13.33 -10.54 4.00
N PRO A 65 -13.13 -11.78 4.49
CA PRO A 65 -14.24 -12.74 4.62
C PRO A 65 -15.34 -12.24 5.56
N ILE A 66 -14.96 -11.56 6.66
CA ILE A 66 -15.92 -10.94 7.58
C ILE A 66 -16.75 -9.91 6.82
N GLY A 67 -16.11 -9.02 6.05
CA GLY A 67 -16.81 -8.04 5.22
C GLY A 67 -17.81 -8.66 4.23
N LEU A 68 -17.47 -9.80 3.62
CA LEU A 68 -18.38 -10.51 2.71
C LEU A 68 -19.61 -11.06 3.43
N VAL A 69 -19.44 -11.69 4.60
CA VAL A 69 -20.56 -12.20 5.41
C VAL A 69 -21.44 -11.06 5.89
N LEU A 70 -20.84 -9.97 6.36
CA LEU A 70 -21.61 -8.80 6.80
C LEU A 70 -22.42 -8.19 5.66
N PHE A 71 -21.80 -8.08 4.48
CA PHE A 71 -22.47 -7.59 3.29
C PHE A 71 -23.63 -8.49 2.88
N ASP A 72 -23.45 -9.81 2.85
CA ASP A 72 -24.53 -10.76 2.53
C ASP A 72 -25.68 -10.66 3.53
N ILE A 73 -25.41 -10.58 4.83
CA ILE A 73 -26.47 -10.54 5.83
C ILE A 73 -27.30 -9.25 5.70
N VAL A 74 -26.65 -8.09 5.50
CA VAL A 74 -27.35 -6.82 5.28
C VAL A 74 -28.15 -6.87 3.97
N TRP A 75 -27.52 -7.26 2.87
CA TRP A 75 -28.15 -7.25 1.56
C TRP A 75 -29.29 -8.28 1.45
N THR A 76 -29.01 -9.52 1.80
CA THR A 76 -29.88 -10.66 1.55
C THR A 76 -30.93 -10.84 2.66
N ARG A 77 -30.54 -10.71 3.94
CA ARG A 77 -31.44 -10.95 5.08
C ARG A 77 -32.17 -9.69 5.50
N VAL A 78 -31.44 -8.62 5.76
CA VAL A 78 -32.03 -7.37 6.29
C VAL A 78 -32.80 -6.62 5.21
N LEU A 79 -32.26 -6.46 4.00
CA LEU A 79 -32.93 -5.69 2.94
C LEU A 79 -33.92 -6.53 2.12
N ASN A 80 -33.51 -7.72 1.66
CA ASN A 80 -34.38 -8.57 0.83
C ASN A 80 -35.32 -9.49 1.64
N GLY A 81 -35.13 -9.62 2.96
CA GLY A 81 -36.01 -10.40 3.83
C GLY A 81 -35.94 -11.91 3.61
N GLN A 82 -34.89 -12.43 2.97
CA GLN A 82 -34.73 -13.86 2.74
C GLN A 82 -34.40 -14.60 4.04
N PRO A 83 -34.81 -15.87 4.20
CA PRO A 83 -34.51 -16.64 5.39
C PRO A 83 -33.01 -16.74 5.66
N LEU A 84 -32.67 -16.88 6.94
CA LEU A 84 -31.32 -17.12 7.43
C LEU A 84 -30.86 -18.52 7.06
N THR A 85 -29.56 -18.68 6.84
CA THR A 85 -28.94 -20.01 6.79
C THR A 85 -28.85 -20.60 8.20
N ALA A 86 -28.78 -21.93 8.30
CA ALA A 86 -28.61 -22.61 9.59
C ALA A 86 -27.34 -22.16 10.33
N LEU A 87 -26.28 -21.77 9.60
CA LEU A 87 -25.05 -21.26 10.19
C LEU A 87 -25.25 -19.84 10.76
N GLU A 88 -25.90 -18.95 10.01
CA GLU A 88 -26.20 -17.58 10.45
C GLU A 88 -27.13 -17.57 11.66
N ALA A 89 -28.18 -18.39 11.67
CA ALA A 89 -29.09 -18.51 12.81
C ALA A 89 -28.36 -18.95 14.09
N ARG A 90 -27.37 -19.86 13.98
CA ARG A 90 -26.53 -20.26 15.11
C ARG A 90 -25.58 -19.14 15.56
N ILE A 91 -25.00 -18.39 14.64
CA ILE A 91 -24.09 -17.28 14.96
C ILE A 91 -24.86 -16.14 15.65
N LEU A 92 -26.06 -15.83 15.16
CA LEU A 92 -26.93 -14.77 15.68
C LEU A 92 -27.81 -15.24 16.84
N SER A 93 -27.70 -16.50 17.26
CA SER A 93 -28.54 -17.11 18.31
C SER A 93 -30.05 -16.94 18.08
N VAL A 94 -30.46 -16.93 16.82
CA VAL A 94 -31.87 -16.85 16.40
C VAL A 94 -32.46 -18.26 16.36
N ASP A 95 -33.68 -18.41 16.88
CA ASP A 95 -34.42 -19.67 16.79
C ASP A 95 -34.56 -20.10 15.31
N PRO A 96 -34.08 -21.30 14.91
CA PRO A 96 -34.22 -21.80 13.56
C PRO A 96 -35.67 -21.82 13.05
N ALA A 97 -36.65 -21.99 13.94
CA ALA A 97 -38.08 -21.99 13.58
C ALA A 97 -38.55 -20.61 13.08
N LEU A 98 -37.92 -19.53 13.56
CA LEU A 98 -38.27 -18.14 13.23
C LEU A 98 -37.41 -17.58 12.09
N GLY A 99 -36.20 -18.10 11.91
CA GLY A 99 -35.22 -17.56 10.96
C GLY A 99 -34.99 -18.39 9.69
N VAL A 100 -35.11 -19.72 9.77
CA VAL A 100 -34.66 -20.65 8.71
C VAL A 100 -35.82 -21.32 8.00
N THR A 101 -36.85 -21.75 8.74
CA THR A 101 -37.99 -22.50 8.18
C THR A 101 -39.11 -21.62 7.61
N VAL A 102 -38.89 -20.31 7.54
CA VAL A 102 -39.92 -19.32 7.17
C VAL A 102 -39.69 -18.86 5.72
N PRO A 103 -40.74 -18.62 4.91
CA PRO A 103 -40.59 -18.13 3.54
C PRO A 103 -39.94 -16.74 3.44
N ALA A 104 -40.14 -15.88 4.44
CA ALA A 104 -39.53 -14.56 4.55
C ALA A 104 -39.40 -14.13 6.01
N LEU A 105 -38.37 -13.36 6.34
CA LEU A 105 -38.14 -12.82 7.68
C LEU A 105 -39.20 -11.77 8.05
N SER A 106 -39.67 -11.81 9.30
CA SER A 106 -40.57 -10.78 9.81
C SER A 106 -39.88 -9.42 9.90
N PRO A 107 -40.61 -8.30 9.72
CA PRO A 107 -40.05 -6.95 9.85
C PRO A 107 -39.36 -6.71 11.20
N GLU A 108 -39.91 -7.26 12.28
CA GLU A 108 -39.40 -7.09 13.64
C GLU A 108 -38.04 -7.79 13.81
N LEU A 109 -37.91 -9.03 13.31
CA LEU A 109 -36.66 -9.79 13.35
C LEU A 109 -35.59 -9.17 12.45
N ARG A 110 -35.97 -8.61 11.31
CA ARG A 110 -35.04 -7.85 10.44
C ARG A 110 -34.49 -6.62 11.14
N HIS A 111 -35.33 -5.91 11.90
CA HIS A 111 -34.93 -4.73 12.64
C HIS A 111 -33.98 -5.07 13.81
N SER A 112 -34.27 -6.14 14.56
CA SER A 112 -33.38 -6.58 15.65
C SER A 112 -32.01 -7.00 15.13
N ILE A 113 -31.97 -7.79 14.05
CA ILE A 113 -30.73 -8.17 13.38
C ILE A 113 -29.97 -6.91 12.92
N ALA A 114 -30.65 -5.95 12.28
CA ALA A 114 -29.99 -4.72 11.85
C ALA A 114 -29.33 -3.95 13.01
N LEU A 115 -30.00 -3.84 14.17
CA LEU A 115 -29.46 -3.15 15.34
C LEU A 115 -28.25 -3.88 15.94
N GLU A 116 -28.29 -5.21 16.05
CA GLU A 116 -27.15 -6.01 16.48
C GLU A 116 -25.96 -5.83 15.53
N PHE A 117 -26.23 -5.77 14.23
CA PHE A 117 -25.21 -5.50 13.20
C PHE A 117 -24.59 -4.12 13.33
N VAL A 118 -25.37 -3.08 13.67
CA VAL A 118 -24.83 -1.74 13.92
C VAL A 118 -23.85 -1.77 15.09
N TRP A 119 -24.21 -2.42 16.21
CA TRP A 119 -23.32 -2.52 17.36
C TRP A 119 -22.08 -3.36 17.08
N PHE A 120 -22.22 -4.49 16.40
CA PHE A 120 -21.10 -5.29 15.94
C PHE A 120 -20.16 -4.49 15.03
N GLY A 121 -20.73 -3.77 14.06
CA GLY A 121 -20.00 -2.90 13.14
C GLY A 121 -19.26 -1.78 13.88
N ALA A 122 -19.89 -1.16 14.87
CA ALA A 122 -19.27 -0.12 15.70
C ALA A 122 -18.10 -0.68 16.54
N ALA A 123 -18.28 -1.84 17.16
CA ALA A 123 -17.21 -2.51 17.93
C ALA A 123 -16.03 -2.92 17.02
N MET A 124 -16.33 -3.48 15.86
CA MET A 124 -15.32 -3.82 14.86
C MET A 124 -14.59 -2.57 14.36
N ALA A 125 -15.29 -1.47 14.08
CA ALA A 125 -14.66 -0.22 13.68
C ALA A 125 -13.73 0.32 14.78
N ALA A 126 -14.15 0.29 16.04
CA ALA A 126 -13.33 0.71 17.16
C ALA A 126 -12.01 -0.08 17.29
N VAL A 127 -11.98 -1.34 16.84
CA VAL A 127 -10.77 -2.19 16.83
C VAL A 127 -9.97 -2.04 15.52
N ALA A 128 -10.65 -2.00 14.38
CA ALA A 128 -10.00 -1.95 13.07
C ALA A 128 -9.33 -0.59 12.82
N THR A 129 -9.94 0.51 13.24
CA THR A 129 -9.38 1.86 13.07
C THR A 129 -7.98 2.01 13.67
N PRO A 130 -7.73 1.71 14.96
CA PRO A 130 -6.38 1.83 15.52
C PRO A 130 -5.38 0.87 14.86
N LEU A 131 -5.82 -0.33 14.43
CA LEU A 131 -4.98 -1.24 13.65
C LEU A 131 -4.53 -0.60 12.33
N PHE A 132 -5.47 -0.04 11.55
CA PHE A 132 -5.16 0.62 10.29
C PHE A 132 -4.25 1.85 10.49
N ILE A 133 -4.51 2.65 11.53
CA ILE A 133 -3.64 3.78 11.88
C ILE A 133 -2.24 3.30 12.22
N GLY A 134 -2.11 2.22 13.01
CA GLY A 134 -0.82 1.63 13.37
C GLY A 134 -0.04 1.11 12.16
N LEU A 135 -0.71 0.40 11.24
CA LEU A 135 -0.09 -0.08 10.00
C LEU A 135 0.33 1.09 9.09
N PHE A 136 -0.52 2.10 8.96
CA PHE A 136 -0.22 3.30 8.19
C PHE A 136 0.98 4.06 8.79
N TYR A 137 1.00 4.25 10.10
CA TYR A 137 2.12 4.86 10.80
C TYR A 137 3.42 4.08 10.57
N TYR A 138 3.35 2.75 10.68
CA TYR A 138 4.50 1.88 10.42
C TYR A 138 4.99 1.98 8.97
N GLN A 139 4.07 2.08 8.00
CA GLN A 139 4.40 2.32 6.60
C GLN A 139 5.17 3.63 6.42
N VAL A 140 4.66 4.73 6.98
CA VAL A 140 5.30 6.04 6.92
C VAL A 140 6.68 5.97 7.56
N TRP A 141 6.80 5.32 8.72
CA TRP A 141 8.09 5.14 9.40
C TRP A 141 9.12 4.39 8.53
N ILE A 142 8.72 3.32 7.84
CA ILE A 142 9.60 2.59 6.92
C ILE A 142 10.08 3.51 5.78
N LEU A 143 9.16 4.27 5.18
CA LEU A 143 9.50 5.19 4.08
C LEU A 143 10.45 6.29 4.54
N GLN A 144 10.22 6.86 5.73
CA GLN A 144 11.14 7.83 6.32
C GLN A 144 12.52 7.22 6.56
N ARG A 145 12.59 6.00 7.10
CA ARG A 145 13.86 5.31 7.32
C ARG A 145 14.61 5.04 6.02
N ILE A 146 13.91 4.64 4.96
CA ILE A 146 14.49 4.49 3.62
C ILE A 146 15.07 5.83 3.14
N ASN A 147 14.29 6.92 3.23
CA ASN A 147 14.75 8.25 2.82
C ASN A 147 16.01 8.69 3.57
N GLN A 148 16.08 8.46 4.89
CA GLN A 148 17.25 8.80 5.69
C GLN A 148 18.48 7.97 5.32
N LEU A 149 18.31 6.66 5.10
CA LEU A 149 19.41 5.79 4.65
C LEU A 149 19.97 6.26 3.30
N LEU A 150 19.09 6.61 2.36
CA LEU A 150 19.49 7.14 1.05
C LEU A 150 20.21 8.49 1.19
N ARG A 151 19.75 9.38 2.07
CA ARG A 151 20.35 10.70 2.31
C ARG A 151 21.76 10.57 2.89
N VAL A 152 21.97 9.68 3.85
CA VAL A 152 23.30 9.42 4.45
C VAL A 152 24.27 8.85 3.40
N GLU A 153 23.82 7.89 2.59
CA GLU A 153 24.64 7.31 1.52
C GLU A 153 25.00 8.34 0.44
N LEU A 154 24.03 9.17 0.04
CA LEU A 154 24.26 10.26 -0.92
C LEU A 154 25.28 11.27 -0.37
N PHE A 155 25.16 11.67 0.89
CA PHE A 155 26.12 12.53 1.57
C PHE A 155 27.53 11.92 1.60
N GLY A 156 27.65 10.65 2.00
CA GLY A 156 28.94 9.94 1.99
C GLY A 156 29.60 9.90 0.61
N ARG A 157 28.82 9.69 -0.45
CA ARG A 157 29.33 9.72 -1.84
C ARG A 157 29.83 11.10 -2.24
N ILE A 158 29.09 12.17 -1.92
CA ILE A 158 29.49 13.55 -2.24
C ILE A 158 30.86 13.89 -1.64
N HIS A 159 31.16 13.43 -0.43
CA HIS A 159 32.47 13.63 0.21
C HIS A 159 33.62 12.88 -0.49
N THR A 160 33.33 11.75 -1.14
CA THR A 160 34.35 10.98 -1.88
C THR A 160 34.60 11.51 -3.29
N LEU A 161 33.79 12.46 -3.79
CA LEU A 161 34.04 13.08 -5.09
C LEU A 161 35.19 14.09 -5.02
N SER A 162 36.04 14.06 -6.05
CA SER A 162 37.25 14.89 -6.11
C SER A 162 36.93 16.39 -6.20
N LEU A 163 37.81 17.23 -5.66
CA LEU A 163 37.72 18.69 -5.72
C LEU A 163 37.57 19.23 -7.17
N ARG A 164 38.06 18.49 -8.18
CA ARG A 164 37.88 18.83 -9.59
C ARG A 164 36.43 18.74 -10.05
N PHE A 165 35.67 17.78 -9.52
CA PHE A 165 34.23 17.67 -9.78
C PHE A 165 33.42 18.77 -9.08
N HIS A 166 33.85 19.20 -7.89
CA HIS A 166 33.27 20.34 -7.19
C HIS A 166 33.59 21.69 -7.87
N ALA A 167 34.68 21.77 -8.64
CA ALA A 167 35.06 22.96 -9.40
C ALA A 167 34.29 23.10 -10.74
N GLU A 168 33.91 21.98 -11.37
CA GLU A 168 33.18 21.98 -12.66
C GLU A 168 31.64 21.96 -12.48
N SER A 169 31.13 21.52 -11.34
CA SER A 169 29.69 21.50 -11.05
C SER A 169 29.24 22.74 -10.29
N ARG A 170 28.08 23.32 -10.66
CA ARG A 170 27.49 24.47 -9.98
C ARG A 170 27.00 24.02 -8.59
N VAL A 171 27.87 24.13 -7.59
CA VAL A 171 27.71 23.65 -6.19
C VAL A 171 26.33 24.00 -5.59
N GLY A 172 25.72 25.12 -6.00
CA GLY A 172 24.40 25.56 -5.53
C GLY A 172 23.22 24.61 -5.82
N ASP A 173 23.15 24.00 -7.01
CA ASP A 173 21.99 23.15 -7.39
C ASP A 173 22.06 21.77 -6.71
N ALA A 174 23.27 21.22 -6.54
CA ALA A 174 23.46 19.93 -5.87
C ALA A 174 23.15 19.99 -4.36
N ILE A 175 23.49 21.10 -3.68
CA ILE A 175 23.19 21.30 -2.27
C ILE A 175 21.68 21.48 -2.05
N TYR A 176 20.99 22.23 -2.93
CA TYR A 176 19.54 22.44 -2.82
C TYR A 176 18.72 21.15 -2.99
N ARG A 177 19.21 20.17 -3.76
CA ARG A 177 18.52 18.87 -3.94
C ARG A 177 18.75 17.88 -2.80
N LEU A 178 19.71 18.15 -1.92
CA LEU A 178 20.04 17.28 -0.78
C LEU A 178 19.15 17.57 0.45
N TYR A 179 18.68 18.82 0.58
CA TYR A 179 17.87 19.29 1.70
C TYR A 179 16.38 19.16 1.40
#